data_AF-A0A816HBJ4-F1
#
_entry.id   AF-A0A816HBJ4-F1
#
_cell.length_a   1.000
_cell.length_b   1.000
_cell.length_c   1.000
_cell.angle_alpha   90.00
_cell.angle_beta   90.00
_cell.angle_gamma   90.00
#
_symmetry.space_group_name_H-M   'P 1'
#
loop_
_entity.id
_entity.type
_entity.pdbx_description
1 polymer ?
#
loop_
_entity_poly.entity_id
_entity_poly.type
_entity_poly.pdbx_seq_one_letter_code
_entity_poly.pdbx_strand_id
1 'polypeptide(L)' 'MEIFDEFGADALRLYLITSPVVRGKPLKFKKEGVRDILKDVFLPWYNALRLLIQSCDQLKVNKKVNFIYDEKRLY' A
#
# COMPACT_ATOMS: atom_id res chain seq x y z
N MET A 1 0.63 -20.36 -10.26
CA MET A 1 -0.30 -19.43 -9.59
C MET A 1 0.06 -19.22 -8.12
N GLU A 2 0.78 -20.15 -7.48
CA GLU A 2 1.20 -20.10 -6.07
C GLU A 2 1.68 -18.75 -5.50
N ILE A 3 2.52 -17.98 -6.20
CA ILE A 3 2.97 -16.64 -5.71
C ILE A 3 1.82 -15.62 -5.69
N PHE A 4 0.92 -15.68 -6.66
CA PHE A 4 -0.26 -14.82 -6.70
C PHE A 4 -1.24 -15.19 -5.60
N ASP A 5 -1.40 -16.49 -5.34
CA ASP A 5 -2.30 -16.98 -4.31
C ASP A 5 -1.77 -16.67 -2.89
N GLU A 6 -0.44 -16.68 -2.71
CA GLU A 6 0.19 -16.38 -1.41
C GLU A 6 0.35 -14.89 -1.11
N PHE A 7 0.79 -14.07 -2.08
CA PHE A 7 1.19 -12.69 -1.83
C PHE A 7 0.37 -11.65 -2.59
N GLY A 8 -0.48 -12.09 -3.52
CA GLY A 8 -1.19 -11.21 -4.43
C GLY A 8 -0.33 -10.73 -5.60
N ALA A 9 -1.01 -10.36 -6.68
CA ALA A 9 -0.35 -9.89 -7.90
C ALA A 9 0.34 -8.52 -7.73
N ASP A 10 -0.15 -7.66 -6.84
CA ASP A 10 0.40 -6.32 -6.68
C ASP A 10 1.74 -6.31 -5.94
N ALA A 11 1.95 -7.23 -4.99
CA ALA A 11 3.24 -7.41 -4.35
C ALA A 11 4.32 -7.80 -5.38
N LEU A 12 3.99 -8.72 -6.29
CA LEU A 12 4.89 -9.11 -7.37
C LEU A 12 5.14 -7.95 -8.35
N ARG A 13 4.10 -7.21 -8.75
CA ARG A 13 4.24 -6.04 -9.64
C ARG A 13 5.18 -4.99 -9.02
N LEU A 14 4.97 -4.67 -7.74
CA LEU A 14 5.77 -3.68 -7.05
C LEU A 14 7.22 -4.15 -6.83
N TYR A 15 7.42 -5.43 -6.53
CA TYR A 15 8.75 -6.05 -6.50
C TYR A 15 9.48 -5.87 -7.85
N LEU A 16 8.81 -6.14 -8.98
CA LEU A 16 9.42 -6.02 -10.30
C LEU A 16 9.72 -4.56 -10.67
N ILE A 17 8.81 -3.63 -10.40
CA ILE A 17 8.96 -2.19 -10.73
C ILE A 17 10.12 -1.54 -9.95
N THR A 18 10.34 -1.99 -8.71
CA THR A 18 11.44 -1.47 -7.87
C THR A 18 12.79 -2.17 -8.13
N SER A 19 12.79 -3.26 -8.89
CA SER A 19 13.96 -4.07 -9.18
C SER A 19 14.84 -3.50 -10.32
N PRO A 20 16.11 -3.95 -10.46
CA PRO A 20 16.98 -3.52 -11.56
C PRO A 20 16.48 -3.94 -12.97
N VAL A 21 15.46 -4.81 -13.05
CA VAL A 21 14.90 -5.26 -14.34
C VAL A 21 14.34 -4.10 -15.17
N VAL A 22 13.84 -3.06 -14.52
CA VAL A 22 13.31 -1.86 -15.20
C VAL A 22 14.40 -1.10 -15.96
N ARG A 23 15.68 -1.36 -15.65
CA ARG A 23 16.85 -0.78 -16.30
C ARG A 23 17.55 -1.77 -17.24
N GLY A 24 16.90 -2.88 -17.59
CA GLY A 24 17.47 -3.94 -18.44
C GLY A 24 18.60 -4.74 -17.79
N LYS A 25 18.79 -4.60 -16.48
CA LYS A 25 19.80 -5.36 -15.72
C LYS A 25 19.20 -6.68 -15.23
N PRO A 26 20.01 -7.75 -15.09
CA PRO A 26 19.51 -9.04 -14.63
C PRO A 26 18.96 -8.95 -13.20
N LEU A 27 17.81 -9.57 -12.97
CA LEU A 27 17.19 -9.73 -11.66
C LEU A 27 17.33 -11.18 -11.20
N LYS A 28 17.98 -11.38 -10.04
CA LYS A 28 17.93 -12.67 -9.34
C LYS A 28 16.65 -12.73 -8.53
N PHE A 29 15.59 -13.27 -9.13
CA PHE A 29 14.28 -13.38 -8.50
C PHE A 29 14.35 -14.21 -7.22
N LYS A 30 13.73 -13.71 -6.14
CA LYS A 30 13.58 -14.41 -4.85
C LYS A 30 12.17 -14.19 -4.31
N LYS A 31 11.50 -15.29 -3.92
CA LYS A 31 10.14 -15.26 -3.37
C LYS A 31 10.08 -14.44 -2.08
N GLU A 32 11.13 -14.48 -1.28
CA GLU A 32 11.29 -13.72 -0.04
C GLU A 32 11.21 -12.21 -0.30
N GLY A 33 11.79 -11.72 -1.40
CA GLY A 33 11.73 -10.30 -1.74
C GLY A 33 10.32 -9.81 -2.05
N VAL A 34 9.44 -10.68 -2.55
CA VAL A 34 8.02 -10.36 -2.76
C VAL A 34 7.28 -10.27 -1.41
N ARG A 35 7.64 -11.14 -0.45
CA ARG A 35 7.11 -11.08 0.92
C ARG A 35 7.55 -9.82 1.66
N ASP A 36 8.79 -9.40 1.47
CA ASP A 36 9.32 -8.18 2.08
C ASP A 36 8.57 -6.94 1.61
N ILE A 37 8.16 -6.89 0.33
CA ILE A 37 7.30 -5.81 -0.19
C ILE A 37 5.97 -5.72 0.57
N LEU A 38 5.34 -6.85 0.90
CA LEU A 38 4.11 -6.81 1.71
C LEU A 38 4.36 -6.23 3.10
N LYS A 39 5.44 -6.66 3.74
CA LYS A 39 5.77 -6.27 5.11
C LYS A 39 6.18 -4.80 5.20
N ASP A 40 7.04 -4.36 4.28
CA ASP A 40 7.73 -3.08 4.38
C ASP A 40 6.98 -1.95 3.64
N VAL A 41 6.06 -2.29 2.74
CA VAL A 41 5.28 -1.30 1.97
C VAL A 41 3.78 -1.42 2.25
N PHE A 42 3.18 -2.58 1.96
CA PHE A 42 1.72 -2.71 2.03
C PHE A 42 1.19 -2.60 3.47
N LEU A 43 1.86 -3.21 4.46
CA LEU A 43 1.44 -3.10 5.86
C LEU A 43 1.46 -1.65 6.37
N PRO A 44 2.55 -0.87 6.19
CA PRO A 44 2.54 0.56 6.52
C PRO A 44 1.44 1.36 5.81
N TRP A 45 1.22 1.12 4.51
CA TRP A 45 0.18 1.80 3.74
C TRP A 45 -1.21 1.48 4.27
N TYR A 46 -1.48 0.21 4.56
CA TYR A 46 -2.73 -0.22 5.15
C TYR A 46 -2.95 0.38 6.53
N ASN A 47 -1.91 0.45 7.36
CA ASN A 47 -1.98 1.10 8.67
C ASN A 47 -2.30 2.59 8.56
N ALA A 48 -1.70 3.31 7.61
CA ALA A 48 -1.98 4.72 7.36
C ALA A 48 -3.43 4.93 6.89
N LEU A 49 -3.91 4.11 5.96
CA LEU A 49 -5.30 4.14 5.49
C LEU A 49 -6.28 3.86 6.64
N ARG A 50 -5.99 2.85 7.45
CA ARG A 50 -6.82 2.50 8.62
C ARG A 50 -6.89 3.63 9.63
N LEU A 51 -5.75 4.27 9.92
CA LEU A 51 -5.71 5.45 10.80
C LEU A 51 -6.56 6.59 10.26
N LEU A 52 -6.50 6.86 8.95
CA LEU A 52 -7.30 7.90 8.32
C LEU A 52 -8.80 7.63 8.47
N ILE A 53 -9.24 6.42 8.14
CA ILE A 53 -10.65 6.01 8.26
C ILE A 53 -11.13 6.16 9.70
N GLN A 54 -10.35 5.65 10.65
CA GLN A 54 -10.67 5.79 12.08
C GLN A 54 -10.77 7.25 12.52
N SER A 55 -9.88 8.11 12.03
CA SER A 55 -9.91 9.55 12.34
C SER A 55 -11.17 10.22 11.79
N CYS A 56 -11.58 9.84 10.58
CA CYS A 56 -12.84 10.31 9.97
C CYS A 56 -14.07 9.83 10.75
N ASP A 57 -14.08 8.59 11.22
CA ASP A 57 -15.20 8.06 12.02
C ASP A 57 -15.27 8.73 13.40
N GLN A 58 -14.12 8.94 14.05
CA GLN A 58 -14.05 9.70 15.30
C GLN A 58 -14.53 11.16 15.13
N LEU A 59 -14.24 11.79 13.97
CA LEU A 59 -14.74 13.12 13.66
C LEU A 59 -16.28 13.16 13.60
N LYS A 60 -16.89 12.14 12.97
CA LYS A 60 -18.36 12.01 12.89
C LYS A 60 -18.98 11.85 14.26
N VAL A 61 -18.43 10.98 15.09
CA VAL A 61 -18.97 10.69 16.43
C VAL A 61 -18.81 11.90 17.37
N ASN A 62 -17.59 12.45 17.47
CA ASN A 62 -17.28 13.45 18.49
C ASN A 62 -17.73 14.86 18.10
N LYS A 63 -17.60 15.24 16.82
CA LYS A 63 -17.92 16.60 16.34
C LYS A 63 -19.25 16.67 15.58
N LYS A 64 -19.92 15.54 15.31
CA LYS A 64 -21.11 15.46 14.44
C LYS A 64 -20.88 16.04 13.04
N VAL A 65 -19.63 16.04 12.58
CA VAL A 65 -19.23 16.54 11.26
C VAL A 65 -18.91 15.35 10.35
N ASN A 66 -19.58 15.28 9.21
CA ASN A 66 -19.21 14.34 8.16
C ASN A 66 -17.95 14.84 7.45
N PHE A 67 -16.90 14.01 7.43
CA PHE A 67 -15.73 14.28 6.61
C PHE A 67 -16.15 14.27 5.14
N ILE A 68 -16.06 15.42 4.49
CA ILE A 68 -16.24 15.60 3.06
C ILE A 68 -14.90 16.11 2.54
N TYR A 69 -14.36 15.42 1.54
CA TYR A 69 -13.16 15.89 0.86
C TYR A 69 -13.47 17.23 0.17
N ASP A 70 -12.63 18.23 0.43
CA ASP A 70 -12.75 19.58 -0.14
C ASP A 70 -11.42 19.93 -0.81
N GLU A 71 -11.42 19.92 -2.14
CA GLU A 71 -10.25 20.20 -2.97
C GLU A 71 -9.69 21.62 -2.72
N LYS A 72 -10.54 22.58 -2.34
CA LYS A 72 -10.13 23.97 -2.11
C LYS A 72 -9.32 24.17 -0.84
N ARG A 73 -9.28 23.19 0.05
CA ARG A 73 -8.55 23.24 1.33
C ARG A 73 -7.17 22.58 1.28
N LEU A 74 -6.77 22.09 0.10
CA LEU A 74 -5.47 21.42 -0.08
C LEU A 74 -4.28 22.38 -0.21
N TYR A 75 -4.53 23.67 -0.41
CA TYR A 75 -3.49 24.69 -0.64
C TYR A 75 -3.81 25.97 0.13
#